data_AF-A0A430FYL7-F1
#
_entry.id   AF-A0A430FYL7-F1
#
_cell.length_a   1.000
_cell.length_b   1.000
_cell.length_c   1.000
_cell.angle_alpha   90.00
_cell.angle_beta   90.00
_cell.angle_gamma   90.00
#
_symmetry.space_group_name_H-M   'P 1'
#
loop_
_entity.id
_entity.type
_entity.pdbx_description
1 polymer ?
#
loop_
_entity_poly.entity_id
_entity_poly.type
_entity_poly.pdbx_seq_one_letter_code
_entity_poly.pdbx_strand_id
1 'polypeptide(L)'
;MARIATFSPASIDSLRQGRLEDPRTPGLMIEVLPSGGKVRKYERRRAGNGALVRRTLGRFPTHRMSDAREWAAALNDQVETGIDPREVRRAEKAAERAREARASRAKKPNKPRTIKGKLGIYTRDIVPTQAQRCIYAMKSSGGYGRYPPIAPRTAARVVSSLLLGGGD
;
A
#
# COMPACT_ATOMS: atom_id res chain seq x y z
N MET A 1 -34.68 -13.04 19.60
CA MET A 1 -33.76 -11.92 19.32
C MET A 1 -32.37 -12.29 19.81
N ALA A 2 -31.36 -12.33 18.95
CA ALA A 2 -30.01 -12.76 19.33
C ALA A 2 -29.37 -11.75 20.30
N ARG A 3 -28.82 -12.22 21.43
CA ARG A 3 -28.03 -11.38 22.35
C ARG A 3 -26.84 -10.82 21.57
N ILE A 4 -26.84 -9.52 21.30
CA ILE A 4 -25.68 -8.83 20.72
C ILE A 4 -24.57 -8.93 21.77
N ALA A 5 -23.58 -9.79 21.52
CA ALA A 5 -22.37 -9.85 22.33
C ALA A 5 -21.75 -8.45 22.33
N THR A 6 -21.83 -7.76 23.46
CA THR A 6 -21.46 -6.35 23.54
C THR A 6 -19.94 -6.27 23.46
N PHE A 7 -19.39 -5.72 22.38
CA PHE A 7 -17.96 -5.44 22.24
C PHE A 7 -17.61 -4.14 23.00
N SER A 8 -17.52 -4.25 24.32
CA SER A 8 -17.20 -3.17 25.27
C SER A 8 -15.84 -3.38 25.94
N PRO A 9 -15.21 -2.32 26.50
CA PRO A 9 -13.98 -2.48 27.29
C PRO A 9 -14.13 -3.52 28.41
N ALA A 10 -15.25 -3.49 29.15
CA ALA A 10 -15.50 -4.43 30.25
C ALA A 10 -15.56 -5.90 29.78
N SER A 11 -16.26 -6.18 28.67
CA SER A 11 -16.29 -7.53 28.08
C SER A 11 -14.90 -7.97 27.58
N ILE A 12 -14.13 -7.04 27.01
CA ILE A 12 -12.76 -7.32 26.56
C ILE A 12 -11.88 -7.62 27.77
N ASP A 13 -12.00 -6.87 28.87
CA ASP A 13 -11.23 -7.06 30.10
C ASP A 13 -11.55 -8.38 30.80
N SER A 14 -12.83 -8.78 30.79
CA SER A 14 -13.29 -10.08 31.29
C SER A 14 -12.80 -11.26 30.44
N LEU A 15 -12.43 -11.04 29.17
CA LEU A 15 -11.95 -12.10 28.28
C LEU A 15 -10.63 -12.67 28.79
N ARG A 16 -10.65 -13.94 29.21
CA ARG A 16 -9.48 -14.67 29.73
C ARG A 16 -8.78 -15.51 28.67
N GLN A 17 -9.53 -16.00 27.68
CA GLN A 17 -9.02 -16.84 26.60
C GLN A 17 -9.90 -16.74 25.36
N GLY A 18 -9.38 -17.16 24.21
CA GLY A 18 -10.12 -17.21 22.96
C GLY A 18 -10.20 -15.86 22.26
N ARG A 19 -11.32 -15.64 21.56
CA ARG A 19 -11.54 -14.48 20.70
C ARG A 19 -12.91 -13.86 20.90
N LEU A 20 -13.00 -12.54 20.78
CA LEU A 20 -14.23 -11.77 20.84
C LEU A 20 -14.35 -10.94 19.56
N GLU A 21 -15.41 -11.15 18.79
CA GLU A 21 -15.66 -10.46 17.52
C GLU A 21 -16.46 -9.17 17.74
N ASP A 22 -16.18 -8.12 16.98
CA ASP A 22 -16.93 -6.85 17.04
C ASP A 22 -18.19 -6.97 16.17
N PRO A 23 -19.42 -6.92 16.74
CA PRO A 23 -20.65 -7.01 15.95
C PRO A 23 -20.85 -5.77 15.06
N ARG A 24 -20.20 -4.64 15.36
CA ARG A 24 -20.34 -3.41 14.57
C ARG A 24 -19.43 -3.38 13.34
N THR A 25 -18.28 -4.04 13.43
CA THR A 25 -17.23 -3.94 12.41
C THR A 25 -16.83 -5.35 11.96
N PRO A 26 -17.37 -5.84 10.82
CA PRO A 26 -17.08 -7.18 10.34
C PRO A 26 -15.58 -7.42 10.19
N GLY A 27 -15.14 -8.59 10.67
CA GLY A 27 -13.75 -9.02 10.61
C GLY A 27 -12.85 -8.47 11.71
N LEU A 28 -13.29 -7.49 12.51
CA LEU A 28 -12.54 -7.01 13.68
C LEU A 28 -12.78 -7.93 14.89
N MET A 29 -11.70 -8.29 15.59
CA MET A 29 -11.77 -9.13 16.78
C MET A 29 -10.65 -8.82 17.77
N ILE A 30 -10.87 -9.14 19.05
CA ILE A 30 -9.83 -9.24 20.07
C ILE A 30 -9.50 -10.70 20.27
N GLU A 31 -8.21 -11.04 20.26
CA GLU A 31 -7.70 -12.36 20.60
C GLU A 31 -6.79 -12.26 21.82
N VAL A 32 -6.96 -13.18 22.76
CA VAL A 32 -6.04 -13.35 23.89
C VAL A 32 -4.92 -14.29 23.47
N LEU A 33 -3.68 -13.82 23.53
CA LEU A 33 -2.50 -14.64 23.28
C LEU A 33 -2.27 -15.63 24.43
N PRO A 34 -1.49 -16.70 24.21
CA PRO A 34 -1.09 -17.63 25.27
C PRO A 34 -0.40 -16.95 26.46
N SER A 35 0.26 -15.80 26.22
CA SER A 35 0.89 -14.97 27.25
C SER A 35 -0.10 -14.12 28.06
N GLY A 36 -1.40 -14.21 27.80
CA GLY A 36 -2.46 -13.38 28.41
C GLY A 36 -2.58 -11.98 27.82
N GLY A 37 -1.68 -11.57 26.92
CA GLY A 37 -1.77 -10.29 26.21
C GLY A 37 -2.94 -10.27 25.23
N LYS A 38 -3.63 -9.13 25.11
CA LYS A 38 -4.77 -8.95 24.20
C LYS A 38 -4.35 -8.21 22.95
N VAL A 39 -4.71 -8.74 21.78
CA VAL A 39 -4.34 -8.17 20.49
C VAL A 39 -5.58 -8.02 19.61
N ARG A 40 -5.61 -6.91 18.89
CA ARG A 40 -6.62 -6.63 17.86
C ARG A 40 -6.21 -7.34 16.59
N LYS A 41 -7.05 -8.24 16.13
CA LYS A 41 -6.90 -8.89 14.84
C LYS A 41 -8.03 -8.51 13.90
N TYR A 42 -7.70 -8.59 12.63
CA TYR A 42 -8.62 -8.46 11.52
C TYR A 42 -8.54 -9.74 10.69
N GLU A 43 -9.67 -10.40 10.52
CA GLU A 43 -9.81 -11.61 9.72
C GLU A 43 -11.05 -11.53 8.83
N ARG A 44 -10.86 -11.54 7.51
CA ARG A 44 -11.97 -11.53 6.56
C ARG A 44 -11.60 -12.23 5.25
N ARG A 45 -12.58 -12.81 4.58
CA ARG A 45 -12.39 -13.36 3.22
C ARG A 45 -12.61 -12.26 2.19
N ARG A 46 -11.81 -12.27 1.13
CA ARG A 46 -11.98 -11.37 -0.01
C ARG A 46 -13.20 -11.69 -0.84
N ALA A 47 -13.85 -10.65 -1.32
CA ALA A 47 -14.75 -10.76 -2.45
C ALA A 47 -13.97 -11.20 -3.69
N GLY A 48 -14.55 -12.09 -4.50
CA GLY A 48 -13.90 -12.67 -5.69
C GLY A 48 -13.19 -13.99 -5.41
N ASN A 49 -11.96 -13.97 -4.90
CA ASN A 49 -11.14 -15.20 -4.79
C ASN A 49 -11.29 -15.98 -3.46
N GLY A 50 -12.04 -15.44 -2.49
CA GLY A 50 -12.25 -16.06 -1.18
C GLY A 50 -11.01 -16.15 -0.28
N ALA A 51 -9.87 -15.56 -0.67
CA ALA A 51 -8.64 -15.64 0.07
C ALA A 51 -8.78 -14.98 1.44
N LEU A 52 -8.18 -15.62 2.46
CA LEU A 52 -8.27 -15.16 3.84
C LEU A 52 -7.26 -14.04 4.11
N VAL A 53 -7.78 -12.86 4.45
CA VAL A 53 -7.00 -11.69 4.86
C VAL A 53 -6.89 -11.70 6.37
N ARG A 54 -5.67 -11.99 6.86
CA ARG A 54 -5.32 -11.89 8.29
C ARG A 54 -4.36 -10.74 8.54
N ARG A 55 -4.70 -9.88 9.50
CA ARG A 55 -3.88 -8.76 9.98
C ARG A 55 -3.98 -8.55 11.48
N THR A 56 -2.86 -8.13 12.06
CA THR A 56 -2.80 -7.67 13.45
C THR A 56 -2.78 -6.15 13.43
N LEU A 57 -3.76 -5.52 14.07
CA LEU A 57 -3.94 -4.06 14.10
C LEU A 57 -3.23 -3.39 15.29
N GLY A 58 -2.90 -4.16 16.34
CA GLY A 58 -2.15 -3.65 17.48
C GLY A 58 -2.52 -4.32 18.79
N ARG A 59 -1.85 -3.93 19.88
CA ARG A 59 -2.13 -4.45 21.22
C ARG A 59 -3.23 -3.63 21.90
N PHE A 60 -4.06 -4.28 22.69
CA PHE A 60 -4.98 -3.63 23.62
C PHE A 60 -4.27 -3.43 24.97
N PRO A 61 -4.37 -2.27 25.63
CA PRO A 61 -5.25 -1.12 25.37
C PRO A 61 -4.59 0.07 24.63
N THR A 62 -3.45 -0.10 23.96
CA THR A 62 -2.58 0.99 23.47
C THR A 62 -3.28 2.09 22.64
N HIS A 63 -4.25 1.75 21.80
CA HIS A 63 -5.01 2.71 20.99
C HIS A 63 -6.49 2.73 21.41
N ARG A 64 -7.32 3.67 20.95
CA ARG A 64 -8.76 3.65 21.29
C ARG A 64 -9.49 2.57 20.49
N MET A 65 -10.71 2.23 20.92
CA MET A 65 -11.56 1.29 20.19
C MET A 65 -12.10 1.89 18.88
N SER A 66 -12.34 3.20 18.85
CA SER A 66 -12.68 3.95 17.63
C SER A 66 -11.63 3.70 16.54
N ASP A 67 -10.35 3.88 16.89
CA ASP A 67 -9.25 3.78 15.94
C ASP A 67 -9.17 2.36 15.35
N ALA A 68 -9.39 1.33 16.18
CA ALA A 68 -9.42 -0.05 15.71
C ALA A 68 -10.53 -0.31 14.68
N ARG A 69 -11.70 0.32 14.88
CA ARG A 69 -12.83 0.23 13.95
C ARG A 69 -12.56 0.98 12.66
N GLU A 70 -11.96 2.16 12.73
CA GLU A 70 -11.55 2.94 11.55
C GLU A 70 -10.54 2.16 10.71
N TRP A 71 -9.52 1.55 11.33
CA TRP A 71 -8.54 0.74 10.61
C TRP A 71 -9.18 -0.51 9.98
N ALA A 72 -10.11 -1.15 10.68
CA ALA A 72 -10.83 -2.30 10.14
C ALA A 72 -11.80 -1.91 9.01
N ALA A 73 -12.44 -0.73 9.08
CA ALA A 73 -13.26 -0.19 8.02
C ALA A 73 -12.43 0.07 6.75
N ALA A 74 -11.28 0.71 6.88
CA ALA A 74 -10.37 0.92 5.75
C ALA A 74 -9.89 -0.40 5.12
N LEU A 75 -9.71 -1.46 5.92
CA LEU A 75 -9.41 -2.79 5.40
C LEU A 75 -10.62 -3.43 4.72
N ASN A 76 -11.83 -3.24 5.25
CA ASN A 76 -13.06 -3.73 4.64
C ASN A 76 -13.24 -3.14 3.24
N ASP A 77 -13.04 -1.84 3.07
CA ASP A 77 -13.15 -1.18 1.75
C ASP A 77 -12.18 -1.80 0.73
N GLN A 78 -10.94 -2.08 1.14
CA GLN A 78 -9.96 -2.75 0.29
C GLN A 78 -10.36 -4.20 -0.03
N VAL A 79 -10.88 -4.93 0.95
CA VAL A 79 -11.32 -6.32 0.79
C VAL A 79 -12.56 -6.43 -0.11
N GLU A 80 -13.49 -5.49 -0.02
CA GLU A 80 -14.69 -5.40 -0.87
C GLU A 80 -14.34 -5.05 -2.32
N THR A 81 -13.41 -4.12 -2.52
CA THR A 81 -12.88 -3.79 -3.86
C THR A 81 -11.97 -4.87 -4.45
N GLY A 82 -11.73 -5.96 -3.72
CA GLY A 82 -10.87 -7.07 -4.14
C GLY A 82 -9.37 -6.78 -4.05
N ILE A 83 -8.97 -5.60 -3.58
CA ILE A 83 -7.58 -5.13 -3.50
C ILE A 83 -6.87 -5.75 -2.30
N ASP A 84 -5.67 -6.30 -2.48
CA ASP A 84 -4.90 -6.85 -1.37
C ASP A 84 -4.23 -5.80 -0.46
N PRO A 85 -4.64 -5.62 0.83
CA PRO A 85 -3.96 -4.70 1.74
C PRO A 85 -2.48 -5.04 1.96
N ARG A 86 -2.08 -6.30 1.76
CA ARG A 86 -0.69 -6.72 1.77
C ARG A 86 0.09 -6.14 0.59
N GLU A 87 -0.52 -6.07 -0.58
CA GLU A 87 0.09 -5.53 -1.79
C GLU A 87 0.13 -4.02 -1.75
N VAL A 88 -0.96 -3.35 -1.32
CA VAL A 88 -0.99 -1.89 -1.12
C VAL A 88 0.15 -1.45 -0.22
N ARG A 89 0.27 -2.05 0.97
CA ARG A 89 1.36 -1.72 1.91
C ARG A 89 2.76 -2.02 1.36
N ARG A 90 2.89 -3.06 0.54
CA ARG A 90 4.18 -3.37 -0.12
C ARG A 90 4.52 -2.31 -1.16
N ALA A 91 3.55 -1.88 -1.95
CA ALA A 91 3.71 -0.82 -2.94
C ALA A 91 4.06 0.51 -2.27
N GLU A 92 3.38 0.87 -1.18
CA GLU A 92 3.69 2.07 -0.38
C GLU A 92 5.12 2.04 0.17
N LYS A 93 5.52 0.92 0.80
CA LYS A 93 6.89 0.78 1.33
C LYS A 93 7.94 0.79 0.22
N ALA A 94 7.65 0.23 -0.95
CA ALA A 94 8.55 0.30 -2.09
C ALA A 94 8.66 1.74 -2.62
N ALA A 95 7.54 2.47 -2.68
CA ALA A 95 7.52 3.88 -3.06
C ALA A 95 8.28 4.76 -2.07
N GLU A 96 8.12 4.53 -0.77
CA GLU A 96 8.87 5.20 0.30
C GLU A 96 10.37 4.97 0.14
N ARG A 97 10.81 3.72 -0.01
CA ARG A 97 12.22 3.39 -0.27
C ARG A 97 12.75 4.06 -1.54
N ALA A 98 11.95 4.10 -2.61
CA ALA A 98 12.34 4.78 -3.84
C ALA A 98 12.47 6.30 -3.65
N ARG A 99 11.56 6.92 -2.86
CA ARG A 99 11.65 8.34 -2.48
C ARG A 99 12.90 8.60 -1.65
N GLU A 100 13.16 7.76 -0.65
CA GLU A 100 14.35 7.86 0.20
C GLU A 100 15.63 7.70 -0.62
N ALA A 101 15.69 6.72 -1.53
CA ALA A 101 16.83 6.53 -2.42
C ALA A 101 17.06 7.71 -3.38
N ARG A 102 15.99 8.33 -3.89
CA ARG A 102 16.10 9.57 -4.68
C ARG A 102 16.60 10.73 -3.83
N ALA A 103 16.07 10.88 -2.62
CA ALA A 103 16.47 11.93 -1.69
C ALA A 103 17.93 11.76 -1.24
N SER A 104 18.39 10.54 -0.97
CA SER A 104 19.77 10.27 -0.55
C SER A 104 20.80 10.61 -1.64
N ARG A 105 20.46 10.37 -2.91
CA ARG A 105 21.30 10.76 -4.06
C ARG A 105 21.38 12.28 -4.26
N ALA A 106 20.37 13.02 -3.80
CA ALA A 106 20.31 14.48 -3.90
C ALA A 106 21.06 15.22 -2.78
N LYS A 107 21.56 14.53 -1.75
CA LYS A 107 22.16 15.15 -0.55
C LYS A 107 23.47 15.92 -0.82
N LYS A 108 24.15 15.70 -1.94
CA LYS A 108 25.35 16.46 -2.33
C LYS A 108 25.09 17.21 -3.64
N PRO A 109 25.12 18.55 -3.67
CA PRO A 109 24.98 19.30 -4.91
C PRO A 109 26.12 18.89 -5.86
N ASN A 110 25.78 18.61 -7.12
CA ASN A 110 26.80 18.31 -8.13
C ASN A 110 27.66 19.56 -8.36
N LYS A 111 28.98 19.36 -8.53
CA LYS A 111 29.89 20.46 -8.88
C LYS A 111 29.40 21.16 -10.17
N PRO A 112 29.49 22.50 -10.28
CA PRO A 112 29.03 23.24 -11.47
C PRO A 112 29.58 22.68 -12.79
N ARG A 113 30.85 22.24 -12.81
CA ARG A 113 31.48 21.60 -13.98
C ARG A 113 30.78 20.29 -14.40
N THR A 114 30.31 19.50 -13.44
CA THR A 114 29.56 18.26 -13.70
C THR A 114 28.17 18.56 -14.25
N ILE A 115 27.52 19.63 -13.77
CA ILE A 115 26.22 20.07 -14.28
C ILE A 115 26.37 20.55 -15.73
N LYS A 116 27.36 21.39 -16.02
CA LYS A 116 27.69 21.84 -17.38
C LYS A 116 27.96 20.68 -18.34
N GLY A 117 28.73 19.68 -17.89
CA GLY A 117 28.98 18.46 -18.69
C GLY A 117 27.71 17.67 -18.98
N LYS A 118 26.86 17.44 -17.98
CA LYS A 118 25.59 16.73 -18.15
C LYS A 118 24.59 17.48 -19.04
N LEU A 119 24.54 18.82 -18.91
CA LEU A 119 23.75 19.67 -19.80
C LEU A 119 24.23 19.58 -21.24
N GLY A 120 25.55 19.61 -21.47
CA GLY A 120 26.11 19.43 -22.81
C GLY A 120 25.71 18.09 -23.46
N ILE A 121 25.77 16.99 -22.69
CA ILE A 121 25.32 15.67 -23.15
C ILE A 121 23.81 15.66 -23.42
N TYR A 122 23.01 16.22 -22.53
CA TYR A 122 21.56 16.30 -22.70
C TYR A 122 21.18 17.06 -23.98
N THR A 123 21.74 18.24 -24.18
CA THR A 123 21.44 19.09 -25.34
C THR A 123 21.92 18.47 -26.65
N ARG A 124 23.09 17.80 -26.63
CA ARG A 124 23.68 17.22 -27.85
C ARG A 124 23.01 15.91 -28.26
N ASP A 125 22.80 15.01 -27.30
CA ASP A 125 22.53 13.60 -27.62
C ASP A 125 21.05 13.24 -27.38
N ILE A 126 20.40 13.87 -26.40
CA ILE A 126 19.05 13.52 -25.95
C ILE A 126 18.00 14.44 -26.59
N VAL A 127 18.26 15.75 -26.67
CA VAL A 127 17.30 16.72 -27.23
C VAL A 127 16.91 16.40 -28.69
N PRO A 128 17.86 16.14 -29.61
CA PRO A 128 17.50 15.94 -31.02
C PRO A 128 16.74 14.64 -31.29
N THR A 129 16.88 13.65 -30.42
CA THR A 129 16.45 12.27 -30.69
C THR A 129 15.28 11.83 -29.83
N GLN A 130 15.20 12.31 -28.58
CA GLN A 130 14.34 11.74 -27.54
C GLN A 130 13.51 12.78 -26.79
N ALA A 131 13.86 14.06 -26.77
CA ALA A 131 13.15 15.04 -25.93
C ALA A 131 11.66 15.22 -26.28
N GLN A 132 11.25 14.97 -27.52
CA GLN A 132 9.84 15.06 -27.94
C GLN A 132 9.11 13.71 -27.95
N ARG A 133 9.78 12.61 -27.63
CA ARG A 133 9.16 11.29 -27.66
C ARG A 133 8.45 11.00 -26.34
N CYS A 134 7.24 10.45 -26.43
CA CYS A 134 6.57 9.86 -25.28
C CYS A 134 7.41 8.69 -24.74
N ILE A 135 7.57 8.60 -23.41
CA ILE A 135 8.37 7.55 -22.76
C ILE A 135 7.89 6.15 -23.16
N TYR A 136 6.58 5.97 -23.36
CA TYR A 136 5.97 4.72 -23.77
C TYR A 136 6.18 4.37 -25.26
N ALA A 137 6.52 5.36 -26.09
CA ALA A 137 6.82 5.19 -27.51
C ALA A 137 8.32 4.95 -27.78
N MET A 138 9.17 5.02 -26.75
CA MET A 138 10.59 4.70 -26.87
C MET A 138 10.77 3.18 -27.00
N LYS A 139 10.98 2.69 -28.22
CA LYS A 139 11.44 1.32 -28.45
C LYS A 139 12.84 1.18 -27.83
N SER A 140 13.05 0.19 -26.96
CA SER A 140 14.39 -0.14 -26.45
C SER A 140 15.23 -0.73 -27.58
N SER A 141 15.75 0.12 -28.45
CA SER A 141 16.67 -0.28 -29.52
C SER A 141 18.01 -0.61 -28.88
N GLY A 142 18.29 -1.91 -28.69
CA GLY A 142 19.64 -2.46 -28.57
C GLY A 142 20.41 -2.04 -27.31
N GLY A 143 20.36 -2.87 -26.27
CA GLY A 143 21.24 -2.70 -25.10
C GLY A 143 20.96 -3.57 -23.89
N TYR A 144 20.24 -4.70 -24.03
CA TYR A 144 20.06 -5.66 -22.95
C TYR A 144 20.63 -7.02 -23.35
N GLY A 145 21.96 -7.10 -23.43
CA GLY A 145 22.69 -8.37 -23.34
C GLY A 145 22.97 -8.80 -21.89
N ARG A 146 22.47 -8.09 -20.86
CA ARG A 146 22.82 -8.39 -19.46
C ARG A 146 21.70 -8.32 -18.42
N TYR A 147 20.47 -8.00 -18.79
CA TYR A 147 19.34 -8.09 -17.86
C TYR A 147 18.09 -8.58 -18.59
N PRO A 148 17.40 -9.61 -18.08
CA PRO A 148 16.21 -10.14 -18.72
C PRO A 148 15.09 -9.09 -18.73
N PRO A 149 14.23 -9.10 -19.76
CA PRO A 149 13.08 -8.22 -19.84
C PRO A 149 12.16 -8.47 -18.64
N ILE A 150 11.80 -7.40 -17.95
CA ILE A 150 10.72 -7.43 -16.95
C ILE A 150 9.45 -7.64 -17.76
N ALA A 151 8.92 -8.87 -17.75
CA ALA A 151 7.70 -9.22 -18.47
C ALA A 151 6.55 -8.29 -18.03
N PRO A 152 5.78 -7.70 -18.97
CA PRO A 152 4.60 -6.94 -18.63
C PRO A 152 3.50 -7.91 -18.18
N ARG A 153 3.43 -8.21 -16.87
CA ARG A 153 2.25 -8.85 -16.30
C ARG A 153 1.19 -7.78 -16.09
N THR A 154 0.30 -7.68 -17.09
CA THR A 154 -1.12 -7.34 -16.96
C THR A 154 -1.49 -6.30 -15.91
N ALA A 155 -1.54 -5.04 -16.34
CA ALA A 155 -2.48 -4.05 -15.81
C ALA A 155 -2.83 -3.08 -16.94
N ALA A 156 -3.57 -3.58 -17.93
CA ALA A 156 -4.57 -2.75 -18.56
C ALA A 156 -5.62 -2.42 -17.48
N ARG A 157 -6.05 -1.16 -17.45
CA ARG A 157 -7.12 -0.55 -16.64
C ARG A 157 -6.63 0.21 -15.40
N VAL A 158 -7.12 1.45 -15.30
CA VAL A 158 -6.94 2.47 -14.25
C VAL A 158 -5.72 3.39 -14.38
N VAL A 159 -5.76 4.33 -15.32
CA VAL A 159 -5.75 5.79 -15.05
C VAL A 159 -6.39 6.50 -16.27
N SER A 160 -7.72 6.45 -16.36
CA SER A 160 -8.50 7.23 -17.35
C SER A 160 -9.55 8.13 -16.66
N SER A 161 -9.43 8.39 -15.36
CA SER A 161 -10.47 9.13 -14.61
C SER A 161 -9.94 10.33 -13.81
N LEU A 162 -8.79 10.91 -14.17
CA LEU A 162 -8.24 12.07 -13.45
C LEU A 162 -7.69 13.19 -14.34
N LEU A 163 -8.12 13.25 -15.60
CA LEU A 163 -7.76 14.34 -16.54
C LEU A 163 -8.95 14.89 -17.35
N LEU A 164 -10.20 14.70 -16.89
CA LEU A 164 -11.38 15.33 -17.49
C LEU A 164 -12.38 15.73 -16.39
N GLY A 165 -12.12 16.86 -15.73
CA GLY A 165 -13.05 17.43 -14.76
C GLY A 165 -12.59 18.79 -14.25
N GLY A 166 -12.84 19.84 -15.04
CA GLY A 166 -12.69 21.22 -14.60
C GLY A 166 -12.40 22.19 -15.74
N GLY A 167 -13.43 22.60 -16.48
CA GLY A 167 -13.33 23.66 -17.48
C GLY A 167 -14.53 23.74 -18.42
N ASP A 168 -15.70 24.06 -17.87
CA ASP A 168 -16.65 25.07 -18.40
C ASP A 168 -17.53 25.54 -17.23
#